data_AF-A0A7S2DQM3-F1
#
_entry.id   AF-A0A7S2DQM3-F1
#
_cell.length_a   1.000
_cell.length_b   1.000
_cell.length_c   1.000
_cell.angle_alpha   90.00
_cell.angle_beta   90.00
_cell.angle_gamma   90.00
#
_symmetry.space_group_name_H-M   'P 1'
#
loop_
_entity.id
_entity.type
_entity.pdbx_description
1 polymer ?
#
loop_
_entity_poly.entity_id
_entity_poly.type
_entity_poly.pdbx_seq_one_letter_code
_entity_poly.pdbx_strand_id
1 'polypeptide(L)'
;GGPGAKVLAMTPYGKGFILGGTQGTVTIYERTDDRKEPFVLFKTLSGCSDLFQTHLAALTASPNSDETLVALTQQRELFHFPLGNADMLDEEGNHFKAVKQGGFHSEKIIEMDL
;
A
#
# COMPACT_ATOMS: atom_id res chain seq x y z
N GLY A 1 -5.21 11.61 -2.86
CA GLY A 1 -5.90 11.48 -1.56
C GLY A 1 -7.01 12.50 -1.46
N GLY A 2 -8.23 12.06 -1.17
CA GLY A 2 -9.38 12.95 -0.92
C GLY A 2 -9.31 13.65 0.44
N PRO A 3 -10.12 14.71 0.66
CA PRO A 3 -10.14 15.46 1.91
C PRO A 3 -10.54 14.54 3.08
N GLY A 4 -9.58 14.21 3.94
CA GLY A 4 -9.78 13.40 5.15
C GLY A 4 -8.87 12.17 5.29
N ALA A 5 -8.18 11.75 4.24
CA ALA A 5 -7.24 10.63 4.33
C ALA A 5 -5.87 11.10 4.88
N LYS A 6 -5.42 10.51 6.00
CA LYS A 6 -4.08 10.76 6.58
C LYS A 6 -3.10 9.70 6.10
N VAL A 7 -1.88 10.12 5.78
CA VAL A 7 -0.75 9.21 5.53
C VAL A 7 -0.21 8.73 6.87
N LEU A 8 -0.01 7.41 6.99
CA LEU A 8 0.45 6.75 8.21
C LEU A 8 1.74 5.96 7.98
N ALA A 9 1.98 5.50 6.76
CA ALA A 9 3.14 4.71 6.38
C ALA A 9 3.64 5.11 4.98
N MET A 10 4.93 4.90 4.75
CA MET A 10 5.58 5.12 3.45
C MET A 10 6.66 4.06 3.26
N THR A 11 6.78 3.51 2.05
CA THR A 11 7.88 2.60 1.68
C THR A 11 8.43 3.00 0.30
N PRO A 12 9.76 2.95 0.08
CA PRO A 12 10.30 3.01 -1.26
C PRO A 12 9.88 1.78 -2.08
N TYR A 13 9.85 1.91 -3.40
CA TYR A 13 9.81 0.79 -4.35
C TYR A 13 10.60 1.14 -5.62
N GLY A 14 10.87 0.17 -6.49
CA GLY A 14 11.79 0.30 -7.61
C GLY A 14 11.62 1.57 -8.46
N LYS A 15 10.36 1.97 -8.73
CA LYS A 15 10.02 3.11 -9.59
C LYS A 15 9.72 4.41 -8.82
N GLY A 16 9.65 4.37 -7.48
CA GLY A 16 9.30 5.54 -6.69
C GLY A 16 9.03 5.23 -5.21
N PHE A 17 7.89 5.66 -4.70
CA PHE A 17 7.46 5.34 -3.32
C PHE A 17 5.95 5.12 -3.23
N ILE A 18 5.54 4.43 -2.17
CA ILE A 18 4.16 4.07 -1.90
C ILE A 18 3.77 4.63 -0.54
N LEU A 19 2.61 5.26 -0.48
CA LEU A 19 1.99 5.77 0.74
C LEU A 19 0.83 4.87 1.15
N GLY A 20 0.75 4.62 2.45
CA GLY A 20 -0.38 3.93 3.08
C GLY A 20 -0.98 4.82 4.15
N GLY A 21 -2.30 4.77 4.28
CA GLY A 21 -3.00 5.70 5.16
C GLY A 21 -4.28 5.17 5.78
N THR A 22 -5.07 6.11 6.28
CA THR A 22 -6.44 5.84 6.74
C THR A 22 -7.35 5.44 5.58
N GLN A 23 -8.44 4.73 5.88
CA GLN A 23 -9.41 4.22 4.90
C GLN A 23 -8.84 3.16 3.93
N GLY A 24 -7.75 2.50 4.31
CA GLY A 24 -7.18 1.39 3.54
C GLY A 24 -6.68 1.80 2.16
N THR A 25 -6.42 3.09 1.92
CA THR A 25 -5.94 3.60 0.64
C THR A 25 -4.43 3.43 0.53
N VAL A 26 -3.99 2.93 -0.62
CA VAL A 26 -2.59 2.91 -1.06
C VAL A 26 -2.44 3.87 -2.21
N THR A 27 -1.47 4.77 -2.12
CA THR A 27 -1.17 5.74 -3.19
C THR A 27 0.25 5.54 -3.68
N ILE A 28 0.41 5.37 -4.99
CA ILE A 28 1.66 5.03 -5.65
C ILE A 28 2.17 6.27 -6.39
N TYR A 29 3.42 6.65 -6.14
CA TYR A 29 4.10 7.74 -6.81
C TYR A 29 5.31 7.22 -7.58
N GLU A 30 5.41 7.58 -8.86
CA GLU A 30 6.52 7.20 -9.74
C GLU A 30 7.45 8.36 -10.02
N ARG A 31 8.74 8.05 -10.12
CA ARG A 31 9.76 9.01 -10.54
C ARG A 31 9.48 9.46 -11.96
N THR A 32 9.77 10.71 -12.23
CA THR A 32 9.75 11.25 -13.60
C THR A 32 11.12 11.82 -13.96
N ASP A 33 11.31 12.09 -15.25
CA ASP A 33 12.47 12.81 -15.76
C ASP A 33 12.36 14.33 -15.58
N ASP A 34 11.18 14.86 -15.19
CA ASP A 34 11.01 16.29 -14.92
C ASP A 34 11.61 16.66 -13.56
N ARG A 35 12.71 17.42 -13.60
CA ARG A 35 13.40 17.91 -12.39
C ARG A 35 12.53 18.82 -11.53
N LYS A 36 11.49 19.44 -12.09
CA LYS A 36 10.55 20.29 -11.33
C LYS A 36 9.49 19.47 -10.61
N GLU A 37 9.14 18.30 -11.14
CA GLU A 37 8.16 17.38 -10.58
C GLU A 37 8.72 15.95 -10.54
N PRO A 38 9.68 15.69 -9.63
CA PRO A 38 10.46 14.45 -9.65
C PRO A 38 9.61 13.20 -9.36
N PHE A 39 8.40 13.37 -8.85
CA PHE A 39 7.44 12.29 -8.61
C PHE A 39 6.04 12.73 -9.02
N VAL A 40 5.34 11.86 -9.73
CA VAL A 40 3.93 12.06 -10.10
C VAL A 40 3.06 10.99 -9.46
N LEU A 41 1.82 11.36 -9.18
CA LEU A 41 0.81 10.40 -8.76
C LEU A 41 0.57 9.41 -9.90
N PHE A 42 0.96 8.15 -9.69
CA PHE A 42 0.73 7.09 -10.65
C PHE A 42 -0.67 6.49 -10.47
N LYS A 43 -1.02 6.14 -9.22
CA LYS A 43 -2.31 5.51 -8.93
C LYS A 43 -2.74 5.62 -7.47
N THR A 44 -4.05 5.61 -7.24
CA THR A 44 -4.62 5.34 -5.91
C THR A 44 -5.45 4.07 -5.95
N LEU A 45 -5.16 3.13 -5.06
CA LEU A 45 -5.92 1.89 -4.89
C LEU A 45 -6.65 1.96 -3.55
N SER A 46 -7.93 1.67 -3.56
CA SER A 46 -8.75 1.55 -2.35
C SER A 46 -9.00 0.07 -2.02
N GLY A 47 -9.53 -0.20 -0.82
CA GLY A 47 -10.06 -1.54 -0.53
C GLY A 47 -9.08 -2.53 0.09
N CYS A 48 -8.08 -2.10 0.87
CA CYS A 48 -7.25 -3.05 1.63
C CYS A 48 -8.06 -3.92 2.64
N SER A 49 -9.36 -3.65 2.80
CA SER A 49 -10.35 -4.49 3.46
C SER A 49 -11.76 -3.98 3.13
N ASP A 50 -12.76 -4.87 3.16
CA ASP A 50 -14.18 -4.54 2.99
C ASP A 50 -14.71 -3.61 4.10
N LEU A 51 -13.91 -3.41 5.15
CA LEU A 51 -14.19 -2.46 6.22
C LEU A 51 -13.56 -1.10 5.86
N PHE A 52 -14.41 -0.14 5.50
CA PHE A 52 -14.10 1.29 5.29
C PHE A 52 -13.33 1.97 6.44
N GLN A 53 -13.10 1.27 7.56
CA GLN A 53 -12.36 1.75 8.73
C GLN A 53 -10.93 1.20 8.85
N THR A 54 -10.44 0.50 7.84
CA THR A 54 -9.10 -0.08 7.89
C THR A 54 -8.04 1.01 7.77
N HIS A 55 -6.98 0.93 8.57
CA HIS A 55 -5.89 1.91 8.61
C HIS A 55 -4.58 1.16 8.41
N LEU A 56 -3.79 1.59 7.41
CA LEU A 56 -2.50 0.96 7.14
C LEU A 56 -1.48 1.49 8.13
N ALA A 57 -0.92 0.60 8.94
CA ALA A 57 0.03 0.91 10.00
C ALA A 57 1.48 0.86 9.52
N ALA A 58 1.79 -0.04 8.58
CA ALA A 58 3.12 -0.21 8.02
C ALA A 58 2.99 -0.75 6.58
N LEU A 59 3.99 -0.45 5.76
CA LEU A 59 4.14 -0.95 4.40
C LEU A 59 5.58 -1.43 4.20
N THR A 60 5.75 -2.45 3.38
CA THR A 60 7.06 -2.80 2.83
C THR A 60 6.88 -3.33 1.41
N ALA A 61 7.80 -3.02 0.51
CA ALA A 61 7.75 -3.47 -0.87
C ALA A 61 8.99 -4.29 -1.21
N SER A 62 8.78 -5.42 -1.88
CA SER A 62 9.87 -6.27 -2.36
C SER A 62 10.79 -5.48 -3.29
N PRO A 63 12.12 -5.54 -3.09
CA PRO A 63 13.08 -4.84 -3.92
C PRO A 63 13.26 -5.48 -5.32
N ASN A 64 12.72 -6.69 -5.53
CA ASN A 64 12.95 -7.49 -6.73
C ASN A 64 11.79 -7.39 -7.75
N SER A 65 12.01 -7.94 -8.95
CA SER A 65 11.17 -7.82 -10.16
C SER A 65 9.69 -8.19 -10.02
N ASP A 66 9.31 -8.96 -9.01
CA ASP A 66 7.91 -9.32 -8.75
C ASP A 66 7.14 -8.21 -8.01
N GLU A 67 7.84 -7.12 -7.64
CA GLU A 67 7.35 -5.88 -7.02
C GLU A 67 6.11 -6.10 -6.14
N THR A 68 6.20 -6.91 -5.09
CA THR A 68 5.06 -7.18 -4.20
C THR A 68 5.06 -6.20 -3.03
N LEU A 69 3.96 -5.48 -2.84
CA LEU A 69 3.68 -4.70 -1.64
C LEU A 69 3.09 -5.61 -0.56
N VAL A 70 3.57 -5.47 0.67
CA VAL A 70 2.95 -6.02 1.88
C VAL A 70 2.50 -4.85 2.76
N ALA A 71 1.29 -4.94 3.29
CA ALA A 71 0.67 -3.93 4.13
C ALA A 71 0.19 -4.54 5.45
N LEU A 72 0.47 -3.84 6.55
CA LEU A 72 -0.09 -4.11 7.87
C LEU A 72 -1.29 -3.21 8.10
N THR A 73 -2.39 -3.78 8.59
CA THR A 73 -3.48 -2.97 9.14
C THR A 73 -3.31 -2.73 10.65
N GLN A 74 -3.91 -1.68 11.19
CA GLN A 74 -4.00 -1.48 12.64
C GLN A 74 -4.72 -2.63 13.36
N GLN A 75 -5.57 -3.37 12.63
CA GLN A 75 -6.25 -4.58 13.08
C GLN A 75 -5.33 -5.83 13.07
N ARG A 76 -4.03 -5.67 12.76
CA ARG A 76 -3.00 -6.72 12.78
C ARG A 76 -3.19 -7.81 11.72
N GLU A 77 -3.79 -7.41 10.61
CA GLU A 77 -3.93 -8.24 9.42
C GLU A 77 -2.85 -7.85 8.40
N LEU A 78 -2.34 -8.87 7.71
CA LEU A 78 -1.38 -8.70 6.63
C LEU A 78 -2.06 -8.89 5.29
N PHE A 79 -1.85 -7.93 4.40
CA PHE A 79 -2.27 -8.01 3.01
C PHE A 79 -1.06 -7.91 2.10
N HIS A 80 -1.14 -8.56 0.95
CA HIS A 80 -0.16 -8.40 -0.11
C HIS A 80 -0.84 -8.04 -1.41
N PHE A 81 -0.08 -7.37 -2.27
CA PHE A 81 -0.54 -6.83 -3.54
C PHE A 81 0.61 -6.81 -4.57
N PRO A 82 0.45 -7.40 -5.76
CA PRO A 82 1.47 -7.34 -6.82
C PRO A 82 1.43 -5.98 -7.54
N LEU A 83 2.52 -5.23 -7.50
CA LEU A 83 2.64 -3.91 -8.14
C LEU A 83 2.89 -4.01 -9.65
N GLY A 84 3.37 -5.15 -10.16
CA GLY A 84 3.80 -5.30 -11.55
C GLY A 84 2.74 -4.96 -12.61
N ASN A 85 1.45 -5.10 -12.28
CA ASN A 85 0.32 -4.78 -13.16
C ASN A 85 -0.63 -3.74 -12.53
N ALA A 86 -0.09 -2.87 -11.67
CA ALA A 86 -0.91 -1.90 -10.95
C ALA A 86 -1.67 -0.95 -11.91
N ASP A 87 -1.14 -0.68 -13.10
CA ASP A 87 -1.77 0.13 -14.16
C ASP A 87 -3.12 -0.43 -14.62
N MET A 88 -3.26 -1.75 -14.73
CA MET A 88 -4.44 -2.43 -15.28
C MET A 88 -5.63 -2.53 -14.32
N LEU A 89 -5.45 -2.18 -13.05
CA LEU A 89 -6.47 -2.36 -12.02
C LEU A 89 -7.52 -1.24 -12.01
N ASP A 90 -8.71 -1.51 -11.50
CA ASP A 90 -9.63 -0.42 -11.15
C ASP A 90 -9.22 0.21 -9.80
N GLU A 91 -9.59 1.48 -9.57
CA GLU A 91 -9.26 2.18 -8.32
C GLU A 91 -10.20 1.80 -7.16
N GLU A 92 -11.39 1.31 -7.49
CA GLU A 92 -12.48 1.01 -6.55
C GLU A 92 -12.54 -0.47 -6.13
N GLY A 93 -11.82 -1.37 -6.80
CA GLY A 93 -11.80 -2.80 -6.48
C GLY A 93 -10.85 -3.17 -5.34
N ASN A 94 -11.21 -4.21 -4.59
CA ASN A 94 -10.34 -4.79 -3.57
C ASN A 94 -9.32 -5.74 -4.23
N HIS A 95 -8.13 -5.21 -4.52
CA HIS A 95 -7.02 -5.97 -5.11
C HIS A 95 -6.09 -6.60 -4.07
N PHE A 96 -6.33 -6.35 -2.78
CA PHE A 96 -5.48 -6.80 -1.70
C PHE A 96 -5.86 -8.20 -1.27
N LYS A 97 -4.86 -9.07 -1.15
CA LYS A 97 -5.08 -10.45 -0.70
C LYS A 97 -4.50 -10.62 0.70
N ALA A 98 -5.30 -11.16 1.61
CA ALA A 98 -4.80 -11.55 2.93
C ALA A 98 -3.63 -12.53 2.77
N VAL A 99 -2.52 -12.29 3.47
CA VAL A 99 -1.38 -13.22 3.50
C VAL A 99 -1.78 -14.57 4.10
N LYS A 100 -2.68 -14.55 5.10
CA LYS A 100 -3.35 -15.72 5.65
C LYS A 100 -4.81 -15.39 5.94
N GLN A 101 -5.75 -16.12 5.34
CA GLN A 101 -7.16 -15.95 5.66
C GLN A 101 -7.41 -16.23 7.16
N GLY A 102 -8.04 -15.27 7.85
CA GLY A 102 -8.27 -15.34 9.29
C GLY A 102 -7.00 -15.35 10.15
N GLY A 103 -5.84 -15.00 9.58
CA GLY A 103 -4.57 -14.92 10.30
C GLY A 103 -4.40 -13.54 10.94
N PHE A 104 -4.37 -13.50 12.27
CA PHE A 104 -4.11 -12.29 13.04
C PHE A 104 -2.82 -12.47 13.83
N HIS A 105 -2.01 -11.42 13.90
CA HIS A 105 -0.90 -11.40 14.84
C HIS A 105 -1.42 -11.15 16.26
N SER A 106 -0.98 -11.98 17.20
CA SER A 106 -1.40 -11.91 18.61
C SER A 106 -0.96 -10.62 19.31
N GLU A 107 0.12 -10.01 18.82
CA GLU A 107 0.74 -8.80 19.38
C GLU A 107 0.99 -7.74 18.30
N LYS A 108 1.35 -6.53 18.73
CA LYS A 108 1.65 -5.41 17.82
C LYS A 108 2.88 -5.72 16.98
N ILE A 109 2.73 -5.72 15.65
CA ILE A 109 3.86 -5.60 14.74
C ILE A 109 4.28 -4.12 14.73
N ILE A 110 5.52 -3.86 15.15
CA ILE A 110 6.07 -2.50 15.28
C ILE A 110 6.89 -2.06 14.07
N GLU A 111 7.31 -3.01 13.23
CA GLU A 111 8.17 -2.77 12.08
C GLU A 111 7.99 -3.87 11.04
N MET A 112 8.23 -3.53 9.77
CA MET A 112 8.36 -4.46 8.65
C MET A 112 9.62 -4.10 7.90
N ASP A 113 10.47 -5.09 7.68
CA ASP A 113 11.69 -4.97 6.91
C ASP A 113 11.72 -6.11 5.87
N LEU A 114 12.38 -5.88 4.73
CA LEU A 114 12.50 -6.85 3.64
C LEU A 114 13.96 -7.08 3.25
#